data_AF-A0A443J0V9-F1
#
_entry.id   AF-A0A443J0V9-F1
#
_cell.length_a   1.000
_cell.length_b   1.000
_cell.length_c   1.000
_cell.angle_alpha   90.00
_cell.angle_beta   90.00
_cell.angle_gamma   90.00
#
_symmetry.space_group_name_H-M   'P 1'
#
loop_
_entity.id
_entity.type
_entity.pdbx_description
1 polymer ?
#
loop_
_entity_poly.entity_id
_entity_poly.type
_entity_poly.pdbx_seq_one_letter_code
_entity_poly.pdbx_strand_id
1 'polypeptide(L)'
;MFLKKKCLIMLATITAALLLTACGGSTESKIIGSWKVVINGNVESYLEIGEERIINRSESNDSPISAEYILTETQDDNFMIEFINPENGSHEFMFEGYFDNKNKIIVVNAPGGAVENSELIRVDNIAEEKEKEEKELAKKEEKLAKQKEKKQKTEKEKKLAKQEERQQEEKELAKQVEKRMQEEKEIELAKLKEEEETKQRTIEENSLKKEYLQKSDTLENKIMEEAKKVAAHDMPGGFYGQYYNEWDDLLNEVWDVLKDTMPKNEFEKLKSGQIEWIAMKEQNFDEIPDESAWERARGMDYLAFETKDRTYYLIENYMQ
;
A
#
# COMPACT_ATOMS: atom_id res chain seq x y z
N MET A 1 135.04 7.35 -10.50
CA MET A 1 136.02 8.43 -10.28
C MET A 1 135.32 9.74 -10.65
N PHE A 2 135.10 10.63 -9.68
CA PHE A 2 134.94 12.10 -9.76
C PHE A 2 134.34 12.71 -11.06
N LEU A 3 133.37 13.63 -11.08
CA LEU A 3 133.17 14.78 -10.21
C LEU A 3 131.90 15.54 -10.67
N LYS A 4 131.07 15.97 -9.72
CA LYS A 4 130.33 17.25 -9.61
C LYS A 4 129.93 18.01 -10.90
N LYS A 5 128.66 18.43 -10.95
CA LYS A 5 128.31 19.84 -10.64
C LYS A 5 126.81 20.01 -10.35
N LYS A 6 126.53 20.50 -9.15
CA LYS A 6 125.24 21.02 -8.70
C LYS A 6 125.15 22.52 -9.03
N CYS A 7 123.90 22.99 -9.06
CA CYS A 7 123.42 24.32 -8.66
C CYS A 7 123.52 25.48 -9.67
N LEU A 8 122.37 25.90 -10.20
CA LEU A 8 121.65 27.14 -9.82
C LEU A 8 120.24 27.05 -10.47
N ILE A 9 119.12 26.94 -9.74
CA ILE A 9 118.26 28.06 -9.26
C ILE A 9 117.81 28.93 -10.45
N MET A 10 116.54 29.01 -10.88
CA MET A 10 115.42 29.61 -10.14
C MET A 10 114.06 29.45 -10.88
N LEU A 11 113.00 29.20 -10.09
CA LEU A 11 111.57 29.60 -10.23
C LEU A 11 110.86 29.62 -11.60
N ALA A 12 109.79 28.82 -11.72
CA ALA A 12 108.45 29.27 -12.15
C ALA A 12 107.39 28.24 -11.75
N THR A 13 106.77 28.45 -10.59
CA THR A 13 105.51 27.80 -10.18
C THR A 13 104.35 28.51 -10.87
N ILE A 14 103.65 27.83 -11.77
CA ILE A 14 102.28 28.19 -12.18
C ILE A 14 101.40 26.98 -11.93
N THR A 15 100.58 27.14 -10.89
CA THR A 15 99.40 26.33 -10.55
C THR A 15 98.41 26.29 -11.70
N ALA A 16 98.08 25.09 -12.20
CA ALA A 16 96.89 24.84 -12.99
C ALA A 16 95.99 23.89 -12.19
N ALA A 17 94.99 24.47 -11.52
CA ALA A 17 93.93 23.77 -10.83
C ALA A 17 92.87 23.30 -11.85
N LEU A 18 92.58 21.99 -11.79
CA LEU A 18 91.29 21.31 -11.93
C LEU A 18 90.21 21.98 -12.81
N LEU A 19 89.91 21.34 -13.94
CA LEU A 19 88.58 21.34 -14.54
C LEU A 19 88.03 19.90 -14.49
N LEU A 20 87.19 19.63 -13.49
CA LEU A 20 86.25 18.51 -13.53
C LEU A 20 84.95 19.06 -14.13
N THR A 21 84.72 18.81 -15.42
CA THR A 21 83.46 19.12 -16.08
C THR A 21 82.38 18.15 -15.60
N ALA A 22 81.51 18.65 -14.71
CA ALA A 22 80.23 18.04 -14.42
C ALA A 22 79.31 18.18 -15.65
N CYS A 23 78.86 17.06 -16.21
CA CYS A 23 77.79 17.03 -17.21
C CYS A 23 76.45 17.35 -16.53
N GLY A 24 76.19 18.62 -16.22
CA GLY A 24 74.88 19.15 -15.86
C GLY A 24 74.47 20.17 -16.91
N GLY A 25 73.52 19.84 -17.80
CA GLY A 25 72.97 20.81 -18.75
C GLY A 25 72.31 21.98 -18.02
N SER A 26 72.39 23.18 -18.59
CA SER A 26 71.72 24.39 -18.08
C SER A 26 70.20 24.18 -18.02
N THR A 27 69.50 24.95 -17.18
CA THR A 27 68.02 24.93 -17.09
C THR A 27 67.37 25.15 -18.45
N GLU A 28 67.97 26.03 -19.26
CA GLU A 28 67.63 26.28 -20.66
C GLU A 28 67.61 25.00 -21.51
N SER A 29 68.65 24.16 -21.43
CA SER A 29 68.67 22.89 -22.17
C SER A 29 67.67 21.86 -21.65
N LYS A 30 67.33 21.91 -20.35
CA LYS A 30 66.41 20.97 -19.72
C LYS A 30 64.95 21.28 -20.04
N ILE A 31 64.61 22.55 -20.27
CA ILE A 31 63.21 22.94 -20.48
C ILE A 31 62.71 22.70 -21.90
N ILE A 32 63.62 22.59 -22.86
CA ILE A 32 63.30 22.33 -24.25
C ILE A 32 62.54 20.99 -24.37
N GLY A 33 61.45 21.01 -25.14
CA GLY A 33 60.63 19.84 -25.43
C GLY A 33 59.13 20.10 -25.33
N SER A 34 58.36 19.01 -25.40
CA SER A 34 56.90 19.03 -25.34
C SER A 34 56.41 18.74 -23.92
N TRP A 35 55.46 19.52 -23.46
CA TRP A 35 54.95 19.52 -22.11
C TRP A 35 53.43 19.53 -22.09
N LYS A 36 52.85 18.72 -21.23
CA LYS A 36 51.44 18.69 -20.91
C LYS A 36 51.21 19.53 -19.66
N VAL A 37 50.38 20.57 -19.76
CA VAL A 37 50.03 21.45 -18.64
C VAL A 37 48.83 20.85 -17.91
N VAL A 38 49.05 20.45 -16.67
CA VAL A 38 48.03 19.83 -15.82
C VAL A 38 47.72 20.78 -14.66
N ILE A 39 46.45 21.14 -14.51
CA ILE A 39 45.96 21.97 -13.40
C ILE A 39 44.83 21.20 -12.72
N ASN A 40 44.96 20.97 -11.40
CA ASN A 40 43.97 20.20 -10.63
C ASN A 40 43.66 18.81 -11.22
N GLY A 41 44.64 18.19 -11.87
CA GLY A 41 44.50 16.87 -12.51
C GLY A 41 43.81 16.89 -13.89
N ASN A 42 43.42 18.06 -14.40
CA ASN A 42 42.89 18.22 -15.75
C ASN A 42 43.97 18.76 -16.68
N VAL A 43 43.94 18.30 -17.92
CA VAL A 43 44.86 18.76 -18.97
C VAL A 43 44.27 20.04 -19.56
N GLU A 44 44.96 21.15 -19.39
CA GLU A 44 44.47 22.47 -19.83
C GLU A 44 45.03 22.86 -21.21
N SER A 45 46.30 22.50 -21.45
CA SER A 45 46.97 22.80 -22.71
C SER A 45 48.24 21.97 -22.87
N TYR A 46 48.83 22.07 -24.06
CA TYR A 46 50.16 21.54 -24.35
C TYR A 46 51.10 22.67 -24.74
N LEU A 47 52.32 22.66 -24.21
CA LEU A 47 53.38 23.60 -24.54
C LEU A 47 54.49 22.89 -25.29
N GLU A 48 54.99 23.52 -26.34
CA GLU A 48 56.20 23.11 -27.05
C GLU A 48 57.22 24.23 -26.85
N ILE A 49 58.27 23.95 -26.07
CA ILE A 49 59.31 24.91 -25.71
C ILE A 49 60.53 24.61 -26.58
N GLY A 50 60.83 25.50 -27.51
CA GLY A 50 62.04 25.47 -28.34
C GLY A 50 63.15 26.33 -27.75
N GLU A 51 64.23 26.50 -28.51
CA GLU A 51 65.38 27.33 -28.09
C GLU A 51 64.97 28.81 -27.95
N GLU A 52 64.15 29.34 -28.87
CA GLU A 52 63.82 30.77 -28.89
C GLU A 52 62.34 31.07 -28.59
N ARG A 53 61.46 30.07 -28.73
CA ARG A 53 60.00 30.27 -28.74
C ARG A 53 59.27 29.20 -27.94
N ILE A 54 58.17 29.61 -27.32
CA ILE A 54 57.17 28.72 -26.74
C ILE A 54 55.94 28.72 -27.66
N ILE A 55 55.36 27.54 -27.88
CA ILE A 55 54.12 27.35 -28.62
C ILE A 55 53.09 26.75 -27.68
N ASN A 56 51.98 27.44 -27.45
CA ASN A 56 50.84 26.93 -26.69
C ASN A 56 49.77 26.36 -27.64
N ARG A 57 49.40 25.11 -27.39
CA ARG A 57 48.39 24.32 -28.11
C ARG A 57 47.26 23.95 -27.15
N SER A 58 46.24 24.80 -26.99
CA SER A 58 45.01 24.47 -26.26
C SER A 58 44.05 23.63 -27.11
N GLU A 59 43.03 23.02 -26.49
CA GLU A 59 41.95 22.29 -27.21
C GLU A 59 41.05 23.21 -28.04
N SER A 60 40.98 24.50 -27.69
CA SER A 60 40.03 25.48 -28.24
C SER A 60 40.52 26.24 -29.47
N ASN A 61 41.77 26.05 -29.91
CA ASN A 61 42.41 26.93 -30.89
C ASN A 61 43.01 26.14 -32.06
N ASP A 62 42.40 26.26 -33.24
CA ASP A 62 42.96 25.77 -34.51
C ASP A 62 44.26 26.50 -34.92
N SER A 63 44.62 27.57 -34.20
CA SER A 63 45.84 28.35 -34.40
C SER A 63 46.67 28.36 -33.10
N PRO A 64 47.83 27.68 -33.07
CA PRO A 64 48.70 27.70 -31.90
C PRO A 64 49.27 29.10 -31.67
N ILE A 65 49.33 29.53 -30.42
CA ILE A 65 49.93 30.82 -30.05
C ILE A 65 51.43 30.60 -29.86
N SER A 66 52.27 31.35 -30.55
CA SER A 66 53.73 31.28 -30.41
C SER A 66 54.32 32.63 -30.03
N ALA A 67 55.12 32.65 -28.96
CA ALA A 67 55.81 33.82 -28.47
C ALA A 67 57.28 33.51 -28.19
N GLU A 68 58.13 34.52 -28.29
CA GLU A 68 59.49 34.47 -27.71
C GLU A 68 59.39 34.48 -26.18
N TYR A 69 60.39 33.94 -25.51
CA TYR A 69 60.39 33.84 -24.05
C TYR A 69 61.75 34.18 -23.46
N ILE A 70 61.72 34.55 -22.18
CA ILE A 70 62.88 34.79 -21.35
C ILE A 70 62.83 33.78 -20.21
N LEU A 71 63.93 33.04 -20.02
CA LEU A 71 64.12 32.15 -18.89
C LEU A 71 65.11 32.79 -17.91
N THR A 72 64.67 32.97 -16.67
CA THR A 72 65.49 33.53 -15.59
C THR A 72 65.62 32.50 -14.48
N GLU A 73 66.84 32.05 -14.19
CA GLU A 73 67.15 31.25 -13.00
C GLU A 73 67.11 32.14 -11.75
N THR A 74 66.43 31.70 -10.69
CA THR A 74 66.33 32.43 -9.43
C THR A 74 67.29 31.85 -8.37
N GLN A 75 67.36 32.46 -7.19
CA GLN A 75 68.31 32.04 -6.14
C GLN A 75 67.93 30.72 -5.44
N ASP A 76 66.70 30.24 -5.63
CA ASP A 76 66.11 29.12 -4.88
C ASP A 76 65.95 27.82 -5.73
N ASP A 77 66.84 27.60 -6.71
CA ASP A 77 66.75 26.52 -7.72
C ASP A 77 65.45 26.53 -8.57
N ASN A 78 64.64 27.58 -8.45
CA ASN A 78 63.51 27.84 -9.34
C ASN A 78 63.99 28.54 -10.62
N PHE A 79 63.11 28.53 -11.61
CA PHE A 79 63.21 29.38 -12.78
C PHE A 79 61.87 30.05 -13.07
N MET A 80 61.96 31.21 -13.69
CA MET A 80 60.83 32.00 -14.15
C MET A 80 60.82 32.04 -15.67
N ILE A 81 59.63 31.85 -16.25
CA ILE A 81 59.38 32.08 -17.66
C ILE A 81 58.52 33.32 -17.81
N GLU A 82 58.96 34.23 -18.68
CA GLU A 82 58.19 35.37 -19.17
C GLU A 82 58.09 35.26 -20.69
N PHE A 83 56.91 35.51 -21.28
CA PHE A 83 56.78 35.61 -22.73
C PHE A 83 56.81 37.07 -23.18
N ILE A 84 57.31 37.29 -24.39
CA ILE A 84 57.33 38.60 -25.02
C ILE A 84 56.07 38.72 -25.86
N ASN A 85 55.18 39.64 -25.50
CA ASN A 85 53.96 39.89 -26.24
C ASN A 85 54.31 40.43 -27.65
N PRO A 86 53.90 39.73 -28.73
CA PRO A 86 54.32 40.09 -30.08
C PRO A 86 53.72 41.40 -30.59
N GLU A 87 52.63 41.89 -29.98
CA GLU A 87 51.94 43.10 -30.42
C GLU A 87 52.58 44.39 -29.88
N ASN A 88 53.09 44.36 -28.65
CA ASN A 88 53.59 45.55 -27.94
C ASN A 88 55.00 45.39 -27.35
N GLY A 89 55.59 44.19 -27.42
CA GLY A 89 56.91 43.87 -26.87
C GLY A 89 56.97 43.80 -25.34
N SER A 90 55.85 43.85 -24.62
CA SER A 90 55.84 43.75 -23.16
C SER A 90 56.20 42.34 -22.70
N HIS A 91 56.97 42.25 -21.62
CA HIS A 91 57.25 40.98 -20.97
C HIS A 91 56.09 40.63 -20.04
N GLU A 92 55.50 39.46 -20.24
CA GLU A 92 54.38 38.96 -19.44
C GLU A 92 54.82 37.70 -18.72
N PHE A 93 54.68 37.72 -17.39
CA PHE A 93 54.98 36.57 -16.55
C PHE A 93 54.09 35.38 -16.89
N MET A 94 54.69 34.20 -17.13
CA MET A 94 53.97 32.98 -17.44
C MET A 94 53.84 32.09 -16.21
N PHE A 95 54.98 31.69 -15.63
CA PHE A 95 55.03 30.96 -14.37
C PHE A 95 56.44 30.97 -13.78
N GLU A 96 56.51 30.68 -12.48
CA GLU A 96 57.72 30.29 -11.76
C GLU A 96 57.57 28.82 -11.34
N GLY A 97 58.64 28.03 -11.47
CA GLY A 97 58.61 26.62 -11.11
C GLY A 97 60.01 26.03 -10.91
N TYR A 98 60.03 24.76 -10.52
CA TYR A 98 61.26 23.97 -10.42
C TYR A 98 61.07 22.59 -11.05
N PHE A 99 62.16 21.98 -11.49
CA PHE A 99 62.14 20.60 -11.95
C PHE A 99 62.10 19.66 -10.73
N ASP A 100 60.97 18.96 -10.54
CA ASP A 100 60.91 17.82 -9.62
C ASP A 100 61.75 16.66 -10.16
N ASN A 101 61.73 16.47 -11.48
CA ASN A 101 62.62 15.59 -12.20
C ASN A 101 62.72 16.00 -13.68
N LYS A 102 63.50 15.26 -14.49
CA LYS A 102 63.70 15.58 -15.93
C LYS A 102 62.41 15.67 -16.76
N ASN A 103 61.33 15.06 -16.30
CA ASN A 103 60.04 14.96 -16.98
C ASN A 103 58.92 15.70 -16.26
N LYS A 104 59.21 16.44 -15.20
CA LYS A 104 58.18 17.10 -14.39
C LYS A 104 58.66 18.44 -13.85
N ILE A 105 57.89 19.49 -14.14
CA ILE A 105 58.05 20.82 -13.54
C ILE A 105 56.86 21.04 -12.60
N ILE A 106 57.14 21.49 -11.39
CA ILE A 106 56.13 21.93 -10.43
C ILE A 106 56.04 23.45 -10.53
N VAL A 107 54.84 23.96 -10.77
CA VAL A 107 54.59 25.41 -10.83
C VAL A 107 54.33 25.91 -9.42
N VAL A 108 55.15 26.87 -8.98
CA VAL A 108 55.04 27.49 -7.65
C VAL A 108 54.36 28.84 -7.67
N ASN A 109 54.36 29.52 -8.82
CA ASN A 109 53.67 30.80 -9.00
C ASN A 109 53.23 30.98 -10.46
N ALA A 110 52.08 31.61 -10.69
CA ALA A 110 51.53 31.90 -12.01
C ALA A 110 50.61 33.14 -11.93
N PRO A 111 50.34 33.84 -13.04
CA PRO A 111 49.35 34.92 -13.08
C PRO A 111 48.01 34.46 -12.52
N GLY A 112 47.48 35.17 -11.52
CA GLY A 112 46.24 34.80 -10.82
C GLY A 112 46.44 34.01 -9.52
N GLY A 113 47.68 33.70 -9.14
CA GLY A 113 48.05 33.02 -7.89
C GLY A 113 48.45 31.56 -8.09
N ALA A 114 49.22 31.02 -7.16
CA ALA A 114 49.64 29.61 -7.18
C ALA A 114 48.41 28.69 -7.07
N VAL A 115 48.01 28.06 -8.16
CA VAL A 115 46.96 27.03 -8.14
C VAL A 115 47.60 25.73 -7.65
N GLU A 116 47.08 25.17 -6.55
CA GLU A 116 47.54 23.87 -6.04
C GLU A 116 47.54 22.81 -7.16
N ASN A 117 48.56 21.96 -7.19
CA ASN A 117 48.70 20.88 -8.19
C ASN A 117 48.79 21.34 -9.65
N SER A 118 49.47 22.46 -9.89
CA SER A 118 49.86 22.89 -11.23
C SER A 118 51.22 22.28 -11.61
N GLU A 119 51.24 21.48 -12.66
CA GLU A 119 52.45 20.77 -13.09
C GLU A 119 52.55 20.71 -14.62
N LEU A 120 53.78 20.74 -15.13
CA LEU A 120 54.06 20.43 -16.53
C LEU A 120 54.70 19.06 -16.58
N ILE A 121 54.11 18.14 -17.35
CA ILE A 121 54.59 16.78 -17.53
C ILE A 121 55.15 16.64 -18.94
N ARG A 122 56.40 16.20 -19.06
CA ARG A 122 57.02 16.00 -20.38
C ARG A 122 56.30 14.90 -21.15
N VAL A 123 56.02 15.15 -22.42
CA VAL A 123 55.43 14.19 -23.35
C VAL A 123 56.32 14.06 -24.58
N ASP A 124 56.37 12.85 -25.16
CA ASP A 124 57.21 12.61 -26.34
C ASP A 124 56.55 13.15 -27.61
N ASN A 125 55.21 12.98 -27.72
CA ASN A 125 54.42 13.42 -28.87
C ASN A 125 53.06 13.95 -28.40
N ILE A 126 52.83 15.25 -28.60
CA ILE A 126 51.58 15.93 -28.22
C ILE A 126 50.37 15.34 -28.97
N ALA A 127 50.53 14.95 -30.23
CA ALA A 127 49.42 14.41 -31.03
C ALA A 127 48.95 13.04 -30.52
N GLU A 128 49.90 12.18 -30.13
CA GLU A 128 49.58 10.86 -29.57
C GLU A 128 48.91 10.97 -28.19
N GLU A 129 49.35 11.90 -27.34
CA GLU A 129 48.72 12.13 -26.04
C GLU A 129 47.30 12.70 -26.18
N LYS A 130 47.07 13.63 -27.13
CA LYS A 130 45.73 14.11 -27.46
C LYS A 130 44.81 12.98 -27.94
N GLU A 131 45.26 12.15 -28.88
CA GLU A 131 44.47 11.01 -29.38
C GLU A 131 44.12 10.02 -28.26
N LYS A 132 45.04 9.80 -27.32
CA LYS A 132 44.82 8.93 -26.15
C LYS A 132 43.78 9.52 -25.19
N GLU A 133 43.82 10.82 -24.94
CA GLU A 133 42.87 11.53 -24.09
C GLU A 133 41.46 11.53 -24.71
N GLU A 134 41.35 11.79 -26.01
CA GLU A 134 40.09 11.69 -26.76
C GLU A 134 39.49 10.28 -26.70
N LYS A 135 40.31 9.24 -26.88
CA LYS A 135 39.86 7.84 -26.77
C LYS A 135 39.35 7.49 -25.38
N GLU A 136 40.03 7.95 -24.33
CA GLU A 136 39.59 7.72 -22.95
C GLU A 136 38.33 8.51 -22.60
N LEU A 137 38.18 9.73 -23.11
CA LEU A 137 36.95 10.51 -22.98
C LEU A 137 35.78 9.81 -23.67
N ALA A 138 35.94 9.38 -24.92
CA ALA A 138 34.93 8.65 -25.67
C ALA A 138 34.48 7.36 -24.95
N LYS A 139 35.44 6.59 -24.39
CA LYS A 139 35.11 5.40 -23.58
C LYS A 139 34.34 5.75 -22.30
N LYS A 140 34.66 6.86 -21.64
CA LYS A 140 33.94 7.32 -20.43
C LYS A 140 32.51 7.72 -20.78
N GLU A 141 32.32 8.46 -21.88
CA GLU A 141 31.01 8.86 -22.37
C GLU A 141 30.15 7.65 -22.77
N GLU A 142 30.71 6.68 -23.47
CA GLU A 142 30.01 5.44 -23.84
C GLU A 142 29.55 4.65 -22.60
N LYS A 143 30.43 4.52 -21.58
CA LYS A 143 30.08 3.88 -20.30
C LYS A 143 28.96 4.63 -19.59
N LEU A 144 29.00 5.96 -19.57
CA LEU A 144 27.98 6.79 -18.95
C LEU A 144 26.63 6.66 -19.67
N ALA A 145 26.63 6.61 -21.01
CA ALA A 145 25.45 6.40 -21.82
C ALA A 145 24.80 5.03 -21.53
N LYS A 146 25.59 3.95 -21.53
CA LYS A 146 25.11 2.59 -21.18
C LYS A 146 24.53 2.53 -19.76
N GLN A 147 25.14 3.24 -18.82
CA GLN A 147 24.64 3.27 -17.43
C GLN A 147 23.31 4.04 -17.32
N LYS A 148 23.16 5.16 -18.05
CA LYS A 148 21.90 5.92 -18.12
C LYS A 148 20.79 5.07 -18.74
N GLU A 149 21.07 4.38 -19.85
CA GLU A 149 20.10 3.50 -20.51
C GLU A 149 19.65 2.36 -19.58
N LYS A 150 20.60 1.69 -18.90
CA LYS A 150 20.28 0.64 -17.93
C LYS A 150 19.40 1.16 -16.79
N LYS A 151 19.70 2.34 -16.23
CA LYS A 151 18.88 2.97 -15.17
C LYS A 151 17.46 3.27 -15.66
N GLN A 152 17.32 3.84 -16.86
CA GLN A 152 16.00 4.14 -17.45
C GLN A 152 15.18 2.87 -17.67
N LYS A 153 15.81 1.80 -18.18
CA LYS A 153 15.15 0.51 -18.38
C LYS A 153 14.64 -0.08 -17.07
N THR A 154 15.48 -0.11 -16.03
CA THR A 154 15.08 -0.61 -14.70
C THR A 154 13.97 0.24 -14.07
N GLU A 155 13.99 1.56 -14.23
CA GLU A 155 12.93 2.43 -13.70
C GLU A 155 11.59 2.20 -14.44
N LYS A 156 11.65 2.00 -15.75
CA LYS A 156 10.47 1.68 -16.56
C LYS A 156 9.86 0.33 -16.18
N GLU A 157 10.69 -0.70 -15.99
CA GLU A 157 10.25 -2.02 -15.52
C GLU A 157 9.60 -1.96 -14.14
N LYS A 158 10.17 -1.20 -13.19
CA LYS A 158 9.56 -0.99 -11.86
C LYS A 158 8.21 -0.27 -11.93
N LYS A 159 8.08 0.74 -12.80
CA LYS A 159 6.81 1.46 -12.99
C LYS A 159 5.73 0.54 -13.57
N LEU A 160 6.11 -0.31 -14.54
CA LEU A 160 5.21 -1.28 -15.14
C LEU A 160 4.74 -2.33 -14.13
N ALA A 161 5.66 -2.92 -13.36
CA ALA A 161 5.32 -3.90 -12.31
C ALA A 161 4.36 -3.31 -11.27
N LYS A 162 4.60 -2.07 -10.81
CA LYS A 162 3.71 -1.37 -9.86
C LYS A 162 2.33 -1.03 -10.45
N GLN A 163 2.23 -0.93 -11.77
CA GLN A 163 0.95 -0.70 -12.45
C GLN A 163 0.17 -2.00 -12.58
N GLU A 164 0.83 -3.10 -12.93
CA GLU A 164 0.23 -4.45 -12.99
C GLU A 164 -0.28 -4.90 -11.63
N GLU A 165 0.50 -4.68 -10.56
CA GLU A 165 0.10 -4.99 -9.18
C GLU A 165 -1.19 -4.24 -8.79
N ARG A 166 -1.25 -2.92 -9.05
CA ARG A 166 -2.46 -2.11 -8.79
C ARG A 166 -3.68 -2.58 -9.59
N GLN A 167 -3.51 -2.96 -10.85
CA GLN A 167 -4.61 -3.49 -11.66
C GLN A 167 -5.13 -4.83 -11.11
N GLN A 168 -4.25 -5.63 -10.51
CA GLN A 168 -4.62 -6.90 -9.92
C GLN A 168 -5.36 -6.71 -8.60
N GLU A 169 -4.91 -5.78 -7.75
CA GLU A 169 -5.61 -5.37 -6.53
C GLU A 169 -7.02 -4.84 -6.82
N GLU A 170 -7.16 -3.99 -7.85
CA GLU A 170 -8.45 -3.42 -8.24
C GLU A 170 -9.44 -4.49 -8.73
N LYS A 171 -8.97 -5.48 -9.50
CA LYS A 171 -9.78 -6.62 -9.96
C LYS A 171 -10.25 -7.49 -8.80
N GLU A 172 -9.39 -7.76 -7.82
CA GLU A 172 -9.79 -8.54 -6.64
C GLU A 172 -10.76 -7.78 -5.75
N LEU A 173 -10.59 -6.47 -5.60
CA LEU A 173 -11.55 -5.62 -4.87
C LEU A 173 -12.93 -5.62 -5.56
N ALA A 174 -12.98 -5.51 -6.89
CA ALA A 174 -14.23 -5.55 -7.65
C ALA A 174 -14.99 -6.88 -7.43
N LYS A 175 -14.30 -8.02 -7.46
CA LYS A 175 -14.90 -9.34 -7.16
C LYS A 175 -15.48 -9.41 -5.75
N GLN A 176 -14.77 -8.86 -4.75
CA GLN A 176 -15.25 -8.86 -3.37
C GLN A 176 -16.48 -7.97 -3.17
N VAL A 177 -16.56 -6.85 -3.89
CA VAL A 177 -17.76 -5.98 -3.88
C VAL A 177 -18.94 -6.70 -4.52
N GLU A 178 -18.76 -7.32 -5.68
CA GLU A 178 -19.83 -8.07 -6.36
C GLU A 178 -20.37 -9.22 -5.49
N LYS A 179 -19.47 -9.97 -4.84
CA LYS A 179 -19.86 -11.03 -3.91
C LYS A 179 -20.70 -10.50 -2.74
N ARG A 180 -20.28 -9.40 -2.11
CA ARG A 180 -21.05 -8.77 -1.02
C ARG A 180 -22.43 -8.29 -1.47
N MET A 181 -22.52 -7.71 -2.66
CA MET A 181 -23.82 -7.30 -3.22
C MET A 181 -24.76 -8.48 -3.47
N GLN A 182 -24.23 -9.65 -3.85
CA GLN A 182 -25.03 -10.87 -3.97
C GLN A 182 -25.48 -11.38 -2.60
N GLU A 183 -24.59 -11.44 -1.62
CA GLU A 183 -24.90 -11.84 -0.24
C GLU A 183 -25.97 -10.90 0.38
N GLU A 184 -25.88 -9.58 0.18
CA GLU A 184 -26.88 -8.61 0.64
C GLU A 184 -28.25 -8.83 -0.03
N LYS A 185 -28.28 -9.09 -1.34
CA LYS A 185 -29.54 -9.40 -2.06
C LYS A 185 -30.19 -10.69 -1.56
N GLU A 186 -29.39 -11.72 -1.27
CA GLU A 186 -29.90 -12.97 -0.71
C GLU A 186 -30.51 -12.76 0.69
N ILE A 187 -29.86 -11.95 1.54
CA ILE A 187 -30.38 -11.58 2.86
C ILE A 187 -31.69 -10.79 2.74
N GLU A 188 -31.76 -9.82 1.83
CA GLU A 188 -32.97 -9.01 1.62
C GLU A 188 -34.13 -9.87 1.09
N LEU A 189 -33.86 -10.77 0.15
CA LEU A 189 -34.86 -11.70 -0.36
C LEU A 189 -35.36 -12.67 0.72
N ALA A 190 -34.47 -13.14 1.61
CA ALA A 190 -34.85 -13.99 2.73
C ALA A 190 -35.79 -13.26 3.71
N LYS A 191 -35.51 -12.00 4.03
CA LYS A 191 -36.37 -11.17 4.88
C LYS A 191 -37.76 -10.94 4.29
N LEU A 192 -37.83 -10.66 2.98
CA LEU A 192 -39.12 -10.48 2.29
C LEU A 192 -39.99 -11.74 2.35
N LYS A 193 -39.38 -12.92 2.17
CA LYS A 193 -40.10 -14.20 2.30
C LYS A 193 -40.59 -14.45 3.73
N GLU A 194 -39.75 -14.17 4.73
CA GLU A 194 -40.12 -14.32 6.14
C GLU A 194 -41.28 -13.38 6.53
N GLU A 195 -41.29 -12.14 6.03
CA GLU A 195 -42.40 -11.20 6.24
C GLU A 195 -43.71 -11.64 5.55
N GLU A 196 -43.64 -12.20 4.34
CA GLU A 196 -44.83 -12.74 3.64
C GLU A 196 -45.41 -13.97 4.35
N GLU A 197 -44.56 -14.91 4.78
CA GLU A 197 -44.99 -16.09 5.53
C GLU A 197 -45.63 -15.72 6.87
N THR A 198 -45.08 -14.71 7.56
CA THR A 198 -45.63 -14.22 8.83
C THR A 198 -47.01 -13.57 8.64
N LYS A 199 -47.17 -12.77 7.57
CA LYS A 199 -48.47 -12.18 7.21
C LYS A 199 -49.52 -13.23 6.84
N GLN A 200 -49.15 -14.28 6.12
CA GLN A 200 -50.09 -15.34 5.74
C GLN A 200 -50.59 -16.13 6.95
N ARG A 201 -49.70 -16.52 7.87
CA ARG A 201 -50.09 -17.21 9.11
C ARG A 201 -51.05 -16.37 9.96
N THR A 202 -50.79 -15.07 10.07
CA THR A 202 -51.64 -14.16 10.85
C THR A 202 -53.06 -14.01 10.26
N ILE A 203 -53.21 -14.16 8.94
CA ILE A 203 -54.51 -14.09 8.25
C ILE A 203 -55.30 -15.38 8.42
N GLU A 204 -54.65 -16.54 8.34
CA GLU A 204 -55.28 -17.85 8.53
C GLU A 204 -55.73 -18.06 9.99
N GLU A 205 -54.90 -17.66 10.95
CA GLU A 205 -55.19 -17.66 12.39
C GLU A 205 -56.50 -16.89 12.68
N ASN A 206 -56.56 -15.60 12.33
CA ASN A 206 -57.75 -14.78 12.58
C ASN A 206 -59.05 -15.31 11.90
N SER A 207 -58.93 -16.14 10.86
CA SER A 207 -60.07 -16.77 10.20
C SER A 207 -60.64 -17.93 11.02
N LEU A 208 -59.81 -18.76 11.66
CA LEU A 208 -60.24 -19.93 12.43
C LEU A 208 -61.00 -19.53 13.69
N LYS A 209 -60.48 -18.55 14.45
CA LYS A 209 -61.16 -18.01 15.63
C LYS A 209 -62.58 -17.52 15.28
N LYS A 210 -62.70 -16.77 14.18
CA LYS A 210 -63.98 -16.23 13.72
C LYS A 210 -64.94 -17.34 13.32
N GLU A 211 -64.46 -18.38 12.64
CA GLU A 211 -65.28 -19.53 12.24
C GLU A 211 -65.90 -20.23 13.45
N TYR A 212 -65.08 -20.56 14.46
CA TYR A 212 -65.57 -21.30 15.63
C TYR A 212 -66.45 -20.46 16.56
N LEU A 213 -66.20 -19.15 16.70
CA LEU A 213 -67.16 -18.25 17.36
C LEU A 213 -68.51 -18.26 16.63
N GLN A 214 -68.50 -18.19 15.30
CA GLN A 214 -69.72 -18.22 14.51
C GLN A 214 -70.46 -19.57 14.65
N LYS A 215 -69.75 -20.71 14.72
CA LYS A 215 -70.36 -22.01 15.01
C LYS A 215 -71.04 -22.02 16.37
N SER A 216 -70.35 -21.56 17.43
CA SER A 216 -70.91 -21.47 18.79
C SER A 216 -72.15 -20.56 18.83
N ASP A 217 -72.07 -19.38 18.22
CA ASP A 217 -73.19 -18.43 18.16
C ASP A 217 -74.38 -19.02 17.38
N THR A 218 -74.11 -19.78 16.33
CA THR A 218 -75.17 -20.44 15.54
C THR A 218 -75.89 -21.49 16.37
N LEU A 219 -75.14 -22.30 17.13
CA LEU A 219 -75.71 -23.29 18.05
C LEU A 219 -76.54 -22.60 19.14
N GLU A 220 -76.01 -21.58 19.81
CA GLU A 220 -76.73 -20.84 20.85
C GLU A 220 -78.02 -20.19 20.30
N ASN A 221 -77.93 -19.54 19.14
CA ASN A 221 -79.10 -18.92 18.51
C ASN A 221 -80.17 -19.96 18.14
N LYS A 222 -79.77 -21.13 17.62
CA LYS A 222 -80.69 -22.24 17.35
C LYS A 222 -81.42 -22.65 18.63
N ILE A 223 -80.70 -22.85 19.73
CA ILE A 223 -81.26 -23.23 21.03
C ILE A 223 -82.27 -22.18 21.52
N MET A 224 -81.90 -20.89 21.45
CA MET A 224 -82.75 -19.79 21.88
C MET A 224 -84.01 -19.64 21.03
N GLU A 225 -83.93 -19.86 19.71
CA GLU A 225 -85.09 -19.85 18.82
C GLU A 225 -86.01 -21.06 19.05
N GLU A 226 -85.47 -22.24 19.36
CA GLU A 226 -86.27 -23.40 19.72
C GLU A 226 -86.95 -23.21 21.08
N ALA A 227 -86.26 -22.62 22.06
CA ALA A 227 -86.82 -22.29 23.37
C ALA A 227 -88.03 -21.36 23.26
N LYS A 228 -87.92 -20.29 22.44
CA LYS A 228 -89.02 -19.33 22.20
C LYS A 228 -90.29 -20.00 21.64
N LYS A 229 -90.15 -21.08 20.87
CA LYS A 229 -91.28 -21.84 20.31
C LYS A 229 -91.99 -22.69 21.36
N VAL A 230 -91.26 -23.15 22.37
CA VAL A 230 -91.77 -24.01 23.44
C VAL A 230 -92.33 -23.20 24.61
N ALA A 231 -91.69 -22.08 24.96
CA ALA A 231 -92.15 -21.16 25.99
C ALA A 231 -91.86 -19.71 25.58
N ALA A 232 -92.89 -18.86 25.58
CA ALA A 232 -92.81 -17.53 24.98
C ALA A 232 -91.92 -16.53 25.74
N HIS A 233 -91.64 -16.75 27.03
CA HIS A 233 -90.97 -15.76 27.89
C HIS A 233 -89.77 -16.34 28.67
N ASP A 234 -89.90 -17.54 29.25
CA ASP A 234 -88.82 -18.17 30.02
C ASP A 234 -88.51 -19.59 29.51
N MET A 235 -87.22 -19.89 29.32
CA MET A 235 -86.78 -21.24 28.94
C MET A 235 -87.13 -22.24 30.06
N PRO A 236 -87.83 -23.34 29.76
CA PRO A 236 -88.14 -24.34 30.78
C PRO A 236 -86.87 -24.96 31.36
N GLY A 237 -86.84 -25.16 32.68
CA GLY A 237 -85.75 -25.92 33.30
C GLY A 237 -85.65 -27.33 32.71
N GLY A 238 -84.45 -27.71 32.32
CA GLY A 238 -84.14 -28.95 31.62
C GLY A 238 -84.09 -28.86 30.11
N PHE A 239 -84.56 -27.75 29.52
CA PHE A 239 -84.60 -27.60 28.07
C PHE A 239 -83.21 -27.46 27.47
N TYR A 240 -82.32 -26.70 28.12
CA TYR A 240 -80.99 -26.41 27.58
C TYR A 240 -80.10 -27.67 27.55
N GLY A 241 -80.27 -28.53 28.55
CA GLY A 241 -79.54 -29.77 28.71
C GLY A 241 -79.69 -30.78 27.56
N GLN A 242 -80.74 -30.66 26.74
CA GLN A 242 -80.90 -31.54 25.56
C GLN A 242 -79.83 -31.30 24.48
N TYR A 243 -79.14 -30.15 24.53
CA TYR A 243 -78.07 -29.79 23.60
C TYR A 243 -76.67 -30.06 24.16
N TYR A 244 -76.55 -30.75 25.30
CA TYR A 244 -75.25 -31.06 25.91
C TYR A 244 -74.28 -31.70 24.90
N ASN A 245 -74.75 -32.70 24.14
CA ASN A 245 -73.90 -33.39 23.17
C ASN A 245 -73.46 -32.46 22.02
N GLU A 246 -74.33 -31.56 21.54
CA GLU A 246 -73.95 -30.60 20.49
C GLU A 246 -72.87 -29.62 20.99
N TRP A 247 -72.94 -29.22 22.26
CA TRP A 247 -71.89 -28.41 22.90
C TRP A 247 -70.60 -29.18 23.15
N ASP A 248 -70.69 -30.44 23.57
CA ASP A 248 -69.51 -31.29 23.84
C ASP A 248 -68.78 -31.64 22.54
N ASP A 249 -69.52 -31.96 21.47
CA ASP A 249 -68.94 -32.17 20.14
C ASP A 249 -68.18 -30.93 19.66
N LEU A 250 -68.78 -29.73 19.80
CA LEU A 250 -68.12 -28.48 19.42
C LEU A 250 -66.91 -28.17 20.30
N LEU A 251 -66.97 -28.46 21.61
CA LEU A 251 -65.83 -28.32 22.52
C LEU A 251 -64.66 -29.21 22.06
N ASN A 252 -64.95 -30.45 21.67
CA ASN A 252 -63.95 -31.41 21.21
C ASN A 252 -63.37 -31.02 19.84
N GLU A 253 -64.18 -30.48 18.92
CA GLU A 253 -63.67 -29.90 17.67
C GLU A 253 -62.67 -28.76 17.95
N VAL A 254 -63.03 -27.84 18.84
CA VAL A 254 -62.17 -26.73 19.25
C VAL A 254 -60.88 -27.25 19.88
N TRP A 255 -60.97 -28.27 20.73
CA TRP A 255 -59.84 -28.91 21.38
C TRP A 255 -58.85 -29.52 20.38
N ASP A 256 -59.35 -30.25 19.38
CA ASP A 256 -58.52 -30.88 18.35
C ASP A 256 -57.83 -29.84 17.47
N VAL A 257 -58.51 -28.75 17.11
CA VAL A 257 -57.87 -27.64 16.38
C VAL A 257 -56.74 -27.03 17.23
N LEU A 258 -57.00 -26.73 18.51
CA LEU A 258 -55.98 -26.17 19.39
C LEU A 258 -54.77 -27.10 19.57
N LYS A 259 -55.00 -28.41 19.61
CA LYS A 259 -53.93 -29.40 19.69
C LYS A 259 -53.00 -29.36 18.48
N ASP A 260 -53.55 -29.08 17.31
CA ASP A 260 -52.81 -29.07 16.05
C ASP A 260 -52.14 -27.70 15.78
N THR A 261 -52.76 -26.61 16.24
CA THR A 261 -52.27 -25.24 15.95
C THR A 261 -51.37 -24.67 17.05
N MET A 262 -51.54 -25.07 18.31
CA MET A 262 -50.78 -24.47 19.41
C MET A 262 -49.36 -25.04 19.57
N PRO A 263 -48.41 -24.23 20.06
CA PRO A 263 -47.12 -24.73 20.51
C PRO A 263 -47.27 -25.83 21.58
N LYS A 264 -46.55 -26.94 21.41
CA LYS A 264 -46.67 -28.14 22.26
C LYS A 264 -46.56 -27.85 23.75
N ASN A 265 -45.67 -26.94 24.16
CA ASN A 265 -45.48 -26.56 25.56
C ASN A 265 -46.66 -25.77 26.14
N GLU A 266 -47.33 -24.94 25.34
CA GLU A 266 -48.52 -24.19 25.74
C GLU A 266 -49.74 -25.10 25.79
N PHE A 267 -49.87 -25.99 24.81
CA PHE A 267 -50.94 -26.98 24.78
C PHE A 267 -50.91 -27.93 25.98
N GLU A 268 -49.74 -28.41 26.42
CA GLU A 268 -49.65 -29.28 27.61
C GLU A 268 -50.09 -28.55 28.91
N LYS A 269 -49.87 -27.24 29.02
CA LYS A 269 -50.39 -26.45 30.14
C LYS A 269 -51.91 -26.34 30.07
N LEU A 270 -52.43 -26.02 28.89
CA LEU A 270 -53.88 -25.95 28.66
C LEU A 270 -54.56 -27.29 28.96
N LYS A 271 -53.95 -28.41 28.56
CA LYS A 271 -54.42 -29.77 28.82
C LYS A 271 -54.54 -30.09 30.30
N SER A 272 -53.58 -29.65 31.10
CA SER A 272 -53.66 -29.83 32.56
C SER A 272 -54.88 -29.08 33.11
N GLY A 273 -55.10 -27.83 32.70
CA GLY A 273 -56.29 -27.07 33.09
C GLY A 273 -57.61 -27.63 32.54
N GLN A 274 -57.60 -28.26 31.37
CA GLN A 274 -58.77 -28.93 30.81
C GLN A 274 -59.15 -30.17 31.63
N ILE A 275 -58.18 -30.98 32.05
CA ILE A 275 -58.40 -32.14 32.92
C ILE A 275 -58.99 -31.72 34.26
N GLU A 276 -58.43 -30.66 34.88
CA GLU A 276 -58.94 -30.10 36.13
C GLU A 276 -60.37 -29.58 35.99
N TRP A 277 -60.67 -28.87 34.90
CA TRP A 277 -62.03 -28.39 34.62
C TRP A 277 -63.02 -29.54 34.44
N ILE A 278 -62.65 -30.60 33.71
CA ILE A 278 -63.50 -31.79 33.55
C ILE A 278 -63.80 -32.41 34.92
N ALA A 279 -62.78 -32.63 35.74
CA ALA A 279 -62.95 -33.22 37.07
C ALA A 279 -63.87 -32.37 37.97
N MET A 280 -63.71 -31.03 37.92
CA MET A 280 -64.57 -30.10 38.65
C MET A 280 -66.02 -30.15 38.13
N LYS A 281 -66.22 -30.15 36.81
CA LYS A 281 -67.55 -30.23 36.18
C LYS A 281 -68.27 -31.52 36.58
N GLU A 282 -67.59 -32.66 36.51
CA GLU A 282 -68.14 -33.97 36.86
C GLU A 282 -68.49 -34.04 38.36
N GLN A 283 -67.59 -33.59 39.23
CA GLN A 283 -67.86 -33.55 40.67
C GLN A 283 -69.09 -32.68 40.98
N ASN A 284 -69.17 -31.47 40.41
CA ASN A 284 -70.30 -30.58 40.64
C ASN A 284 -71.62 -31.16 40.11
N PHE A 285 -71.58 -31.89 39.00
CA PHE A 285 -72.74 -32.58 38.46
C PHE A 285 -73.21 -33.72 39.37
N ASP A 286 -72.28 -34.51 39.92
CA ASP A 286 -72.59 -35.59 40.87
C ASP A 286 -73.21 -35.07 42.19
N GLU A 287 -72.93 -33.82 42.56
CA GLU A 287 -73.51 -33.16 43.74
C GLU A 287 -74.95 -32.63 43.49
N ILE A 288 -75.43 -32.62 42.24
CA ILE A 288 -76.81 -32.23 41.90
C ILE A 288 -77.75 -33.40 42.20
N PRO A 289 -78.81 -33.21 43.02
CA PRO A 289 -79.79 -34.26 43.27
C PRO A 289 -80.39 -34.83 41.97
N ASP A 290 -80.65 -36.14 41.93
CA ASP A 290 -81.20 -36.82 40.74
C ASP A 290 -82.53 -37.55 41.01
N GLU A 291 -83.14 -37.30 42.17
CA GLU A 291 -84.32 -38.04 42.66
C GLU A 291 -85.54 -37.79 41.76
N SER A 292 -85.78 -36.53 41.37
CA SER A 292 -86.90 -36.14 40.51
C SER A 292 -86.49 -35.92 39.05
N ALA A 293 -87.48 -36.03 38.15
CA ALA A 293 -87.27 -35.71 36.74
C ALA A 293 -86.85 -34.25 36.52
N TRP A 294 -87.33 -33.32 37.37
CA TRP A 294 -86.95 -31.92 37.31
C TRP A 294 -85.48 -31.71 37.70
N GLU A 295 -85.01 -32.36 38.77
CA GLU A 295 -83.60 -32.22 39.20
C GLU A 295 -82.63 -32.86 38.21
N ARG A 296 -82.96 -34.02 37.64
CA ARG A 296 -82.18 -34.61 36.53
C ARG A 296 -82.07 -33.68 35.33
N ALA A 297 -83.18 -33.03 34.97
CA ALA A 297 -83.18 -32.09 33.87
C ALA A 297 -82.32 -30.84 34.18
N ARG A 298 -82.37 -30.35 35.43
CA ARG A 298 -81.47 -29.28 35.92
C ARG A 298 -79.99 -29.68 35.87
N GLY A 299 -79.67 -30.93 36.20
CA GLY A 299 -78.30 -31.44 36.05
C GLY A 299 -77.84 -31.41 34.58
N MET A 300 -78.71 -31.78 33.65
CA MET A 300 -78.39 -31.71 32.21
C MET A 300 -78.19 -30.27 31.74
N ASP A 301 -79.00 -29.32 32.20
CA ASP A 301 -78.80 -27.89 31.92
C ASP A 301 -77.41 -27.44 32.39
N TYR A 302 -77.02 -27.83 33.62
CA TYR A 302 -75.70 -27.51 34.17
C TYR A 302 -74.57 -28.00 33.26
N LEU A 303 -74.61 -29.27 32.83
CA LEU A 303 -73.59 -29.83 31.94
C LEU A 303 -73.50 -29.07 30.62
N ALA A 304 -74.62 -28.72 30.02
CA ALA A 304 -74.66 -27.96 28.77
C ALA A 304 -74.11 -26.53 28.94
N PHE A 305 -74.47 -25.82 30.02
CA PHE A 305 -73.97 -24.47 30.28
C PHE A 305 -72.46 -24.43 30.53
N GLU A 306 -71.94 -25.30 31.38
CA GLU A 306 -70.50 -25.37 31.66
C GLU A 306 -69.71 -25.68 30.38
N THR A 307 -70.24 -26.60 29.56
CA THR A 307 -69.59 -27.01 28.31
C THR A 307 -69.60 -25.87 27.29
N LYS A 308 -70.72 -25.15 27.14
CA LYS A 308 -70.77 -23.91 26.35
C LYS A 308 -69.72 -22.90 26.80
N ASP A 309 -69.71 -22.55 28.09
CA ASP A 309 -68.82 -21.51 28.61
C ASP A 309 -67.35 -21.90 28.39
N ARG A 310 -67.03 -23.18 28.54
CA ARG A 310 -65.69 -23.70 28.25
C ARG A 310 -65.35 -23.62 26.76
N THR A 311 -66.29 -23.92 25.87
CA THR A 311 -66.11 -23.80 24.41
C THR A 311 -65.75 -22.37 24.03
N TYR A 312 -66.52 -21.38 24.48
CA TYR A 312 -66.19 -19.96 24.23
C TYR A 312 -64.85 -19.57 24.84
N TYR A 313 -64.56 -19.99 26.07
CA TYR A 313 -63.29 -19.71 26.72
C TYR A 313 -62.09 -20.21 25.89
N LEU A 314 -62.16 -21.43 25.37
CA LEU A 314 -61.10 -22.00 24.54
C LEU A 314 -60.91 -21.22 23.23
N ILE A 315 -62.01 -20.88 22.56
CA ILE A 315 -61.96 -20.11 21.31
C ILE A 315 -61.40 -18.70 21.56
N GLU A 316 -61.91 -17.99 22.57
CA GLU A 316 -61.54 -16.59 22.79
C GLU A 316 -60.09 -16.41 23.25
N ASN A 317 -59.58 -17.35 24.06
CA ASN A 317 -58.29 -17.20 24.72
C ASN A 317 -57.15 -17.95 24.02
N TYR A 318 -57.46 -18.99 23.25
CA TYR A 318 -56.44 -19.88 22.70
C TYR A 318 -56.51 -20.08 21.19
N MET A 319 -57.66 -19.87 20.54
CA MET A 319 -57.69 -19.81 19.08
C MET A 319 -57.15 -18.45 18.63
N GLN A 320 -56.00 -18.50 17.96
CA GLN A 320 -55.41 -17.36 17.28
C GLN A 320 -55.95 -17.29 15.87
#